data_AF-A0A498SJW7-F1
#
_entry.id   AF-A0A498SJW7-F1
#
_cell.length_a   1.000
_cell.length_b   1.000
_cell.length_c   1.000
_cell.angle_alpha   90.00
_cell.angle_beta   90.00
_cell.angle_gamma   90.00
#
_symmetry.space_group_name_H-M   'P 1'
#
loop_
_entity.id
_entity.type
_entity.pdbx_description
1 polymer ?
#
loop_
_entity_poly.entity_id
_entity_poly.type
_entity_poly.pdbx_seq_one_letter_code
_entity_poly.pdbx_strand_id
1 'polypeptide(L)'
;MIIVFLYFQEPITKYYNWDGFILDERQLIPTATETWAGIRVVADAVIERAHRKIARINGTNRISKIPARRDTVKQQYRFGNGSTGSCYDLRHACKRWVQEKESICQTVPIFMREQCAYSCGHC
;
A
#
# COMPACT_ATOMS: atom_id res chain seq x y z
N MET A 1 32.35 2.80 5.37
CA MET A 1 32.05 3.25 3.99
C MET A 1 32.63 2.21 3.06
N ILE A 2 31.81 1.34 2.48
CA ILE A 2 32.27 0.34 1.52
C ILE A 2 31.38 0.49 0.30
N ILE A 3 31.97 1.01 -0.77
CA ILE A 3 31.38 1.05 -2.10
C ILE A 3 31.72 -0.31 -2.73
N VAL A 4 30.71 -1.04 -3.20
CA VAL A 4 30.92 -2.28 -3.95
C VAL A 4 30.74 -1.96 -5.43
N PHE A 5 31.84 -2.05 -6.18
CA PHE A 5 31.82 -2.02 -7.64
C PHE A 5 31.22 -3.33 -8.16
N LEU A 6 30.16 -3.22 -8.95
CA LEU A 6 29.56 -4.34 -9.69
C LEU A 6 30.20 -4.39 -11.08
N TYR A 7 31.07 -5.37 -11.31
CA TYR A 7 31.50 -5.76 -12.65
C TYR A 7 30.65 -6.95 -13.11
N PHE A 8 29.91 -6.75 -14.20
CA PHE A 8 29.07 -7.76 -14.81
C PHE A 8 29.92 -8.57 -15.79
N GLN A 9 30.27 -9.81 -15.42
CA GLN A 9 30.91 -10.76 -16.30
C GLN A 9 29.90 -11.86 -16.63
N GLU A 10 29.46 -11.93 -17.89
CA GLU A 10 28.51 -12.96 -18.35
C GLU A 10 29.18 -14.33 -18.37
N PRO A 11 28.64 -15.35 -17.68
CA PRO A 11 29.16 -16.70 -17.76
C PRO A 11 28.50 -17.48 -18.92
N ILE A 12 29.36 -18.23 -19.60
CA ILE A 12 29.07 -19.25 -20.60
C ILE A 12 28.05 -20.25 -20.04
N THR A 13 27.00 -20.52 -20.81
CA THR A 13 25.83 -21.34 -20.48
C THR A 13 26.17 -22.70 -19.86
N LYS A 14 25.79 -22.91 -18.59
CA LYS A 14 25.41 -24.22 -18.05
C LYS A 14 24.04 -24.10 -17.38
N TYR A 15 23.03 -24.60 -18.09
CA TYR A 15 21.65 -24.68 -17.64
C TYR A 15 21.53 -25.52 -16.35
N TYR A 16 21.40 -24.83 -15.21
CA TYR A 16 20.73 -25.32 -14.02
C TYR A 16 19.78 -24.20 -13.57
N ASN A 17 18.52 -24.28 -14.01
CA ASN A 17 17.40 -23.57 -13.39
C ASN A 17 17.48 -23.85 -11.85
N TRP A 18 17.25 -22.91 -10.93
CA TRP A 18 15.96 -22.31 -10.58
C TRP A 18 16.14 -21.06 -9.70
N ASP A 19 15.40 -20.00 -10.00
CA ASP A 19 15.25 -18.76 -9.21
C ASP A 19 14.50 -18.96 -7.86
N GLY A 20 14.67 -20.10 -7.18
CA GLY A 20 14.02 -20.37 -5.89
C GLY A 20 12.50 -20.58 -5.93
N PHE A 21 11.90 -20.71 -7.11
CA PHE A 21 10.45 -20.92 -7.28
C PHE A 21 10.01 -22.39 -7.25
N ILE A 22 10.94 -23.36 -7.33
CA ILE A 22 10.60 -24.79 -7.25
C ILE A 22 11.04 -25.37 -5.91
N LEU A 23 10.05 -25.76 -5.12
CA LEU A 23 10.20 -26.45 -3.84
C LEU A 23 9.95 -27.96 -4.05
N ASP A 24 10.72 -28.80 -3.34
CA ASP A 24 10.51 -30.26 -3.33
C ASP A 24 9.16 -30.61 -2.68
N GLU A 25 8.44 -31.61 -3.21
CA GLU A 25 7.13 -32.03 -2.72
C GLU A 25 7.12 -32.35 -1.21
N ARG A 26 8.24 -32.87 -0.68
CA ARG A 26 8.39 -33.22 0.74
C ARG A 26 8.51 -32.00 1.65
N GLN A 27 8.80 -30.83 1.08
CA GLN A 27 8.97 -29.58 1.81
C GLN A 27 7.69 -28.75 1.86
N LEU A 28 6.65 -29.10 1.10
CA LEU A 28 5.39 -28.36 1.09
C LEU A 28 4.68 -28.36 2.45
N ILE A 29 4.53 -29.53 3.06
CA ILE A 29 3.84 -29.67 4.36
C ILE A 29 4.59 -29.00 5.52
N PRO A 30 5.91 -29.17 5.72
CA PRO A 30 6.62 -28.47 6.79
C PRO A 30 6.62 -26.95 6.59
N THR A 31 6.79 -26.45 5.36
CA THR A 31 6.71 -25.01 5.06
C THR A 31 5.30 -24.45 5.29
N ALA A 32 4.26 -25.20 4.90
CA ALA A 32 2.88 -24.82 5.17
C ALA A 32 2.58 -24.78 6.67
N THR A 33 3.12 -25.74 7.43
CA THR A 33 2.96 -25.82 8.90
C THR A 33 3.61 -24.62 9.59
N GLU A 34 4.83 -24.28 9.20
CA GLU A 34 5.54 -23.10 9.69
C GLU A 34 4.77 -21.81 9.38
N THR A 35 4.32 -21.65 8.13
CA THR A 35 3.55 -20.49 7.69
C THR A 35 2.22 -20.38 8.44
N TRP A 36 1.55 -21.51 8.67
CA TRP A 36 0.29 -21.56 9.40
C TRP A 36 0.45 -21.12 10.86
N ALA A 37 1.56 -21.48 11.51
CA ALA A 37 1.86 -21.01 12.86
C ALA A 37 1.98 -19.47 12.91
N GLY A 38 2.66 -18.87 11.93
CA GLY A 38 2.76 -17.41 11.82
C GLY A 38 1.41 -16.72 11.57
N ILE A 39 0.62 -17.23 10.63
CA ILE A 39 -0.70 -16.69 10.29
C ILE A 39 -1.65 -16.76 11.49
N ARG A 40 -1.63 -17.87 12.23
CA ARG A 40 -2.49 -18.07 13.40
C ARG A 40 -2.31 -16.98 14.45
N VAL A 41 -1.07 -16.62 14.77
CA VAL A 41 -0.75 -15.56 15.74
C VAL A 41 -1.37 -14.22 15.33
N VAL A 42 -1.27 -13.88 14.04
CA VAL A 42 -1.83 -12.62 13.51
C VAL A 42 -3.36 -12.67 13.52
N ALA A 43 -3.96 -13.79 13.11
CA ALA A 43 -5.40 -13.97 13.11
C ALA A 43 -5.99 -13.81 14.51
N ASP A 44 -5.39 -14.46 15.52
CA ASP A 44 -5.80 -14.35 16.92
C ASP A 44 -5.73 -12.90 17.41
N ALA A 45 -4.62 -12.18 17.12
CA ALA A 45 -4.45 -10.79 17.51
C ALA A 45 -5.49 -9.85 16.85
N VAL A 46 -5.88 -10.11 15.60
CA VAL A 46 -6.91 -9.34 14.87
C VAL A 46 -8.28 -9.58 15.47
N ILE A 47 -8.63 -10.84 15.74
CA ILE A 47 -9.91 -11.24 16.36
C ILE A 47 -10.05 -10.57 17.74
N GLU A 48 -9.03 -10.65 18.59
CA GLU A 48 -9.06 -9.99 19.89
C GLU A 48 -9.22 -8.47 19.78
N ARG A 49 -8.53 -7.84 18.82
CA ARG A 49 -8.66 -6.40 18.59
C ARG A 49 -10.08 -6.03 18.16
N ALA A 50 -10.73 -6.87 17.35
CA ALA A 50 -12.11 -6.69 16.95
C ALA A 50 -13.07 -6.81 18.15
N HIS A 51 -12.92 -7.83 18.99
CA HIS A 51 -13.72 -7.98 20.21
C HIS A 51 -13.54 -6.79 21.17
N ARG A 52 -12.30 -6.33 21.39
CA ARG A 52 -12.02 -5.13 22.20
C ARG A 52 -12.69 -3.88 21.62
N LYS A 53 -12.75 -3.74 20.29
CA LYS A 53 -13.42 -2.62 19.62
C LYS A 53 -14.94 -2.68 19.84
N ILE A 54 -15.55 -3.85 19.69
CA ILE A 54 -16.99 -4.06 19.94
C ILE A 54 -17.33 -3.80 21.41
N ALA A 55 -16.54 -4.30 22.35
CA ALA A 55 -16.72 -4.04 23.79
C ALA A 55 -16.65 -2.55 24.13
N ARG A 56 -15.73 -1.81 23.50
CA ARG A 56 -15.65 -0.34 23.66
C ARG A 56 -16.89 0.38 23.12
N ILE A 57 -17.41 -0.05 21.98
CA ILE A 57 -18.65 0.52 21.39
C ILE A 57 -19.86 0.26 22.30
N ASN A 58 -19.95 -0.94 22.88
CA ASN A 58 -21.06 -1.30 23.79
C ASN A 58 -20.94 -0.60 25.16
N GLY A 59 -19.72 -0.34 25.64
CA GLY A 59 -19.45 0.38 26.89
C GLY A 59 -19.69 1.89 26.83
N THR A 60 -19.69 2.49 25.64
CA THR A 60 -19.94 3.93 25.43
C THR A 60 -21.41 4.35 25.44
N ASN A 61 -22.35 3.41 25.62
CA ASN A 61 -23.79 3.70 25.68
C ASN A 61 -24.31 4.13 27.08
N ARG A 62 -23.43 4.44 28.04
CA ARG A 62 -23.83 5.13 29.28
C ARG A 62 -23.02 6.41 29.45
N ILE A 63 -23.76 7.52 29.41
CA ILE A 63 -23.38 8.93 29.64
C ILE A 63 -22.80 9.69 28.45
N SER A 64 -23.65 10.63 28.03
CA SER A 64 -23.53 11.74 27.09
C SER A 64 -22.40 12.74 27.39
N LYS A 65 -22.00 13.46 26.33
CA LYS A 65 -21.11 14.64 26.24
C LYS A 65 -19.62 14.38 25.98
N ILE A 66 -19.30 13.92 24.78
CA ILE A 66 -18.07 14.30 24.07
C ILE A 66 -18.49 14.58 22.62
N PRO A 67 -18.12 15.71 21.99
CA PRO A 67 -18.51 15.99 20.61
C PRO A 67 -18.00 14.86 19.73
N ALA A 68 -18.87 14.40 18.83
CA ALA A 68 -18.63 13.37 17.84
C ALA A 68 -17.18 13.40 17.36
N ARG A 69 -16.38 12.45 17.85
CA ARG A 69 -15.03 12.19 17.33
C ARG A 69 -15.24 11.79 15.90
N ARG A 70 -15.06 12.77 15.00
CA ARG A 70 -15.12 12.68 13.54
C ARG A 70 -14.99 11.23 13.11
N ASP A 71 -16.15 10.68 12.75
CA ASP A 71 -16.22 9.50 11.94
C ASP A 71 -15.18 9.61 10.84
N THR A 72 -14.57 8.47 10.55
CA THR A 72 -13.75 8.22 9.38
C THR A 72 -14.53 8.62 8.12
N VAL A 73 -14.55 9.91 7.82
CA VAL A 73 -14.69 10.37 6.46
C VAL A 73 -13.46 9.76 5.81
N LYS A 74 -13.68 8.72 5.00
CA LYS A 74 -12.91 8.54 3.77
C LYS A 74 -12.97 9.89 3.09
N GLN A 75 -12.12 10.83 3.48
CA GLN A 75 -11.88 12.04 2.71
C GLN A 75 -11.28 11.45 1.44
N GLN A 76 -12.14 11.24 0.45
CA GLN A 76 -11.71 11.11 -0.92
C GLN A 76 -10.90 12.37 -1.13
N TYR A 77 -9.57 12.21 -1.03
CA TYR A 77 -8.63 13.28 -1.19
C TYR A 77 -8.81 13.75 -2.63
N ARG A 78 -9.59 14.82 -2.80
CA ARG A 78 -9.84 15.48 -4.07
C ARG A 78 -9.12 16.81 -4.00
N PHE A 79 -7.95 16.86 -4.63
CA PHE A 79 -7.16 18.08 -4.70
C PHE A 79 -7.37 18.72 -6.07
N GLY A 80 -8.00 19.90 -6.09
CA GLY A 80 -8.36 20.62 -7.31
C GLY A 80 -8.79 22.05 -6.97
N ASN A 81 -9.21 22.83 -7.97
CA ASN A 81 -9.56 24.25 -7.79
C ASN A 81 -10.89 24.50 -7.02
N GLY A 82 -11.47 23.47 -6.39
CA GLY A 82 -12.66 23.59 -5.54
C GLY A 82 -13.95 24.00 -6.26
N SER A 83 -13.96 24.04 -7.60
CA SER A 83 -15.15 24.39 -8.38
C SER A 83 -16.00 23.15 -8.64
N THR A 84 -17.33 23.28 -8.58
CA THR A 84 -18.25 22.18 -8.94
C THR A 84 -18.07 21.83 -10.41
N GLY A 85 -17.50 20.66 -10.70
CA GLY A 85 -17.12 20.24 -12.06
C GLY A 85 -15.64 20.41 -12.40
N SER A 86 -14.80 20.90 -11.48
CA SER A 86 -13.35 20.97 -11.71
C SER A 86 -12.70 19.59 -11.57
N CYS A 87 -11.77 19.31 -12.48
CA CYS A 87 -10.85 18.19 -12.43
C CYS A 87 -10.04 18.17 -11.12
N TYR A 88 -9.73 16.97 -10.62
CA TYR A 88 -9.09 16.77 -9.33
C TYR A 88 -8.11 15.60 -9.34
N ASP A 89 -7.08 15.70 -8.51
CA ASP A 89 -6.20 14.58 -8.20
C ASP A 89 -6.86 13.64 -7.19
N LEU A 90 -6.72 12.33 -7.41
CA LEU A 90 -7.20 11.27 -6.53
C LEU A 90 -6.22 10.93 -5.41
N ARG A 91 -4.93 11.23 -5.61
CA ARG A 91 -3.85 10.90 -4.68
C ARG A 91 -3.24 12.15 -4.06
N HIS A 92 -2.94 12.06 -2.77
CA HIS A 92 -2.27 13.12 -2.02
C HIS A 92 -0.82 13.37 -2.37
N ALA A 93 -0.20 12.41 -3.05
CA ALA A 93 1.19 12.52 -3.44
C ALA A 93 1.39 13.22 -4.80
N CYS A 94 0.33 13.48 -5.59
CA CYS A 94 0.45 14.06 -6.93
C CYS A 94 1.25 15.36 -6.95
N LYS A 95 0.92 16.31 -6.07
CA LYS A 95 1.65 17.57 -5.93
C LYS A 95 3.14 17.37 -5.62
N ARG A 96 3.45 16.46 -4.69
CA ARG A 96 4.83 16.15 -4.30
C ARG A 96 5.61 15.51 -5.45
N TRP A 97 4.98 14.58 -6.17
CA TRP A 97 5.61 13.87 -7.28
C TRP A 97 5.96 14.80 -8.44
N VAL A 98 5.08 15.74 -8.78
CA VAL A 98 5.37 16.74 -9.83
C VAL A 98 6.45 17.72 -9.37
N GLN A 99 6.45 18.12 -8.09
CA GLN A 99 7.50 18.97 -7.52
C GLN A 99 8.88 18.29 -7.51
N GLU A 100 8.92 17.00 -7.20
CA GLU A 100 10.17 16.22 -7.10
C GLU A 100 10.70 15.83 -8.50
N LYS A 101 9.80 15.57 -9.45
CA LYS A 101 10.16 15.23 -10.83
C LYS A 101 9.11 15.76 -11.81
N GLU A 102 9.39 16.89 -12.45
CA GLU A 102 8.50 17.52 -13.42
C GLU A 102 8.19 16.60 -14.63
N SER A 103 9.16 15.79 -15.06
CA SER A 103 8.98 14.84 -16.18
C SER A 103 8.15 13.59 -15.84
N ILE A 104 7.60 13.48 -14.62
CA ILE A 104 6.84 12.29 -14.22
C ILE A 104 5.53 12.13 -14.99
N CYS A 105 4.91 13.25 -15.39
CA CYS A 105 3.71 13.25 -16.23
C CYS A 105 3.98 12.68 -17.63
N GLN A 106 5.22 12.79 -18.14
CA GLN A 106 5.64 12.23 -19.42
C GLN A 106 6.14 10.79 -19.30
N THR A 107 6.82 10.48 -18.18
CA THR A 107 7.40 9.15 -17.94
C THR A 107 6.31 8.11 -17.63
N VAL A 108 5.25 8.51 -16.90
CA VAL A 108 4.18 7.61 -16.46
C VAL A 108 2.79 8.17 -16.83
N PRO A 109 2.51 8.39 -18.13
CA PRO A 109 1.39 9.21 -18.58
C PRO A 109 0.02 8.61 -18.26
N ILE A 110 -0.12 7.29 -18.31
CA ILE A 110 -1.40 6.60 -18.05
C ILE A 110 -1.79 6.77 -16.57
N PHE A 111 -0.87 6.44 -15.66
CA PHE A 111 -1.09 6.55 -14.23
C PHE A 111 -1.36 8.01 -13.81
N MET A 112 -0.55 8.94 -14.32
CA MET A 112 -0.70 10.35 -13.96
C MET A 112 -1.99 10.96 -14.51
N ARG A 113 -2.46 10.54 -15.69
CA ARG A 113 -3.75 10.97 -16.23
C ARG A 113 -4.93 10.50 -15.37
N GLU A 114 -4.90 9.28 -14.86
CA GLU A 114 -6.01 8.75 -14.06
C GLU A 114 -5.99 9.24 -12.61
N GLN A 115 -4.81 9.39 -12.03
CA GLN A 115 -4.66 9.63 -10.59
C GLN A 115 -4.29 11.08 -10.24
N CYS A 116 -3.63 11.78 -11.16
CA CYS A 116 -3.02 13.09 -10.96
C CYS A 116 -3.36 14.07 -12.10
N ALA A 117 -4.58 13.97 -12.64
CA ALA A 117 -5.02 14.74 -13.79
C ALA A 117 -4.85 16.26 -13.59
N TYR A 118 -5.11 16.74 -12.37
CA TYR A 118 -5.01 18.16 -12.04
C TYR A 118 -3.56 18.62 -11.90
N SER A 119 -2.73 17.87 -11.16
CA SER A 119 -1.31 18.19 -10.99
C SER A 119 -0.51 18.14 -12.30
N CYS A 120 -0.89 17.29 -13.24
CA CYS A 120 -0.23 17.15 -14.55
C CYS A 120 -0.89 17.96 -15.68
N GLY A 121 -1.98 18.70 -15.43
CA GLY A 121 -2.66 19.52 -16.44
C GLY A 121 -3.32 18.70 -17.56
N HIS A 122 -3.88 17.54 -17.24
CA HIS A 122 -4.68 16.71 -18.16
C HIS A 122 -6.17 17.07 -18.16
N CYS A 123 -6.51 18.13 -17.45
CA CYS A 123 -7.75 18.87 -17.52
C CYS A 123 -7.53 20.02 -18.51
#